data_AF-A0A4Q4XTK5-F1
#
_entry.id   AF-A0A4Q4XTK5-F1
#
_cell.length_a   1.000
_cell.length_b   1.000
_cell.length_c   1.000
_cell.angle_alpha   90.00
_cell.angle_beta   90.00
_cell.angle_gamma   90.00
#
_symmetry.space_group_name_H-M   'P 1'
#
loop_
_entity.id
_entity.type
_entity.pdbx_description
1 polymer ?
#
loop_
_entity_poly.entity_id
_entity_poly.type
_entity_poly.pdbx_seq_one_letter_code
_entity_poly.pdbx_strand_id
1 'polypeptide(L)'
;MHRFDAPPKDSAATDPNKVVRTEFWNQLYTKLGFEAMQVWKDPTEDSIFYGMYYESGWAMSVHSRARGLLERARETAGRLGCRGVKYIMAKAKRRKWLVLAGNFVDWTNLWSMATGWCTCTGVISANGTVHQADIVILASGCNTATIVEAKEEVVAQAMVICVIKLEPHNIEKHKDIHIIDGLEQGMCNAVYPQSAK
;
A
#
# COMPACT_ATOMS: atom_id res chain seq x y z
N MET A 1 7.61 -17.35 -6.32
CA MET A 1 9.08 -17.40 -6.14
C MET A 1 9.63 -16.00 -6.36
N HIS A 2 10.61 -15.54 -5.57
CA HIS A 2 11.21 -14.21 -5.72
C HIS A 2 12.49 -14.26 -6.56
N ARG A 3 12.89 -13.15 -7.21
CA ARG A 3 14.10 -13.09 -8.07
C ARG A 3 15.42 -13.10 -7.30
N PHE A 4 15.37 -12.79 -6.01
CA PHE A 4 16.51 -12.68 -5.10
C PHE A 4 16.18 -13.38 -3.78
N ASP A 5 17.21 -13.85 -3.08
CA ASP A 5 17.09 -14.38 -1.73
C ASP A 5 16.65 -13.30 -0.72
N ALA A 6 16.08 -13.73 0.39
CA ALA A 6 15.66 -12.82 1.45
C ALA A 6 16.85 -12.35 2.32
N PRO A 7 16.93 -11.05 2.68
CA PRO A 7 16.08 -9.95 2.22
C PRO A 7 16.42 -9.51 0.79
N PRO A 8 15.42 -9.35 -0.10
CA PRO A 8 15.70 -9.06 -1.50
C PRO A 8 16.17 -7.61 -1.71
N LYS A 9 17.30 -7.44 -2.42
CA LYS A 9 17.95 -6.14 -2.61
C LYS A 9 17.12 -5.07 -3.33
N ASP A 10 16.10 -5.48 -4.09
CA ASP A 10 15.19 -4.58 -4.81
C ASP A 10 13.86 -4.33 -4.07
N SER A 11 13.71 -4.89 -2.87
CA SER A 11 12.57 -4.57 -2.01
C SER A 11 12.73 -3.17 -1.42
N ALA A 12 11.66 -2.37 -1.48
CA ALA A 12 11.59 -1.08 -0.81
C ALA A 12 11.78 -1.18 0.72
N ALA A 13 11.61 -2.38 1.30
CA ALA A 13 11.80 -2.65 2.73
C ALA A 13 13.24 -3.04 3.09
N THR A 14 14.12 -3.31 2.11
CA THR A 14 15.54 -3.59 2.37
C THR A 14 16.27 -2.27 2.65
N ASP A 15 16.06 -1.79 3.86
CA ASP A 15 16.43 -0.45 4.33
C ASP A 15 16.88 -0.56 5.79
N PRO A 16 17.89 0.20 6.25
CA PRO A 16 18.22 0.29 7.66
C PRO A 16 17.05 0.63 8.60
N ASN A 17 16.06 1.40 8.14
CA ASN A 17 14.89 1.74 8.95
C ASN A 17 13.63 2.05 8.12
N LYS A 18 12.47 2.07 8.78
CA LYS A 18 11.20 2.59 8.24
C LYS A 18 10.40 3.27 9.34
N VAL A 19 9.57 4.24 8.95
CA VAL A 19 8.65 4.90 9.87
C VAL A 19 7.39 4.04 10.05
N VAL A 20 7.03 3.81 11.30
CA VAL A 20 5.77 3.18 11.70
C VAL A 20 4.92 4.23 12.42
N ARG A 21 3.71 4.49 11.91
CA ARG A 21 2.80 5.51 12.45
C ARG A 21 1.34 5.12 12.23
N THR A 22 0.42 5.79 12.91
CA THR A 22 -1.02 5.46 12.85
C THR A 22 -1.86 6.60 12.28
N GLU A 23 -1.31 7.80 12.20
CA GLU A 23 -2.03 9.03 11.94
C GLU A 23 -2.16 9.25 10.42
N PHE A 24 -3.20 8.65 9.82
CA PHE A 24 -3.54 8.82 8.42
C PHE A 24 -4.84 9.63 8.26
N TRP A 25 -4.98 10.35 7.14
CA TRP A 25 -6.21 11.08 6.80
C TRP A 25 -7.41 10.15 6.55
N ASN A 26 -7.13 8.89 6.18
CA ASN A 26 -8.14 7.88 5.90
C ASN A 26 -8.35 6.98 7.12
N GLN A 27 -9.60 6.87 7.59
CA GLN A 27 -9.96 6.08 8.77
C GLN A 27 -9.59 4.60 8.67
N LEU A 28 -9.70 3.99 7.49
CA LEU A 28 -9.32 2.59 7.28
C LEU A 28 -7.81 2.41 7.48
N TYR A 29 -7.00 3.32 6.94
CA TYR A 29 -5.54 3.27 7.10
C TYR A 29 -5.12 3.51 8.55
N THR A 30 -5.81 4.42 9.25
CA THR A 30 -5.60 4.61 10.68
C THR A 30 -5.90 3.34 11.46
N LYS A 31 -7.00 2.65 11.16
CA LYS A 31 -7.34 1.37 11.80
C LYS A 31 -6.29 0.28 11.54
N LEU A 32 -5.86 0.11 10.28
CA LEU A 32 -4.80 -0.83 9.92
C LEU A 32 -3.48 -0.48 10.61
N GLY A 33 -3.16 0.81 10.70
CA GLY A 33 -1.99 1.31 11.43
C GLY A 33 -2.04 0.95 12.92
N PHE A 34 -3.20 1.09 13.57
CA PHE A 34 -3.38 0.67 14.96
C PHE A 34 -3.20 -0.83 15.16
N GLU A 35 -3.79 -1.66 14.29
CA GLU A 35 -3.64 -3.12 14.35
C GLU A 35 -2.18 -3.54 14.17
N ALA A 36 -1.47 -2.97 13.19
CA ALA A 36 -0.05 -3.21 12.99
C ALA A 36 0.80 -2.74 14.19
N MET A 37 0.46 -1.59 14.78
CA MET A 37 1.18 -1.04 15.94
C MET A 37 1.11 -1.97 17.15
N GLN A 38 -0.01 -2.67 17.37
CA GLN A 38 -0.09 -3.65 18.47
C GLN A 38 0.92 -4.77 18.30
N VAL A 39 1.12 -5.25 17.06
CA VAL A 39 2.08 -6.30 16.74
C VAL A 39 3.52 -5.79 16.90
N TRP A 40 3.81 -4.57 16.47
CA TRP A 40 5.14 -3.95 16.65
C TRP A 40 5.50 -3.71 18.11
N LYS A 41 4.51 -3.39 18.96
CA LYS A 41 4.69 -3.12 20.38
C LYS A 41 4.58 -4.36 21.26
N ASP A 42 4.31 -5.53 20.68
CA ASP A 42 4.23 -6.78 21.44
C ASP A 42 5.58 -7.05 22.14
N PRO A 43 5.62 -7.02 23.48
CA PRO A 43 6.85 -7.18 24.23
C PRO A 43 7.22 -8.66 24.45
N THR A 44 6.46 -9.61 23.91
CA THR A 44 6.76 -11.04 24.05
C THR A 44 7.94 -11.43 23.15
N GLU A 45 8.87 -12.23 23.69
CA GLU A 45 10.00 -12.76 22.90
C GLU A 45 9.55 -13.71 21.78
N ASP A 46 8.32 -14.23 21.87
CA ASP A 46 7.68 -15.03 20.81
C ASP A 46 7.26 -14.19 19.60
N SER A 47 7.16 -12.86 19.74
CA SER A 47 6.88 -11.97 18.62
C SER A 47 8.08 -11.91 17.68
N ILE A 48 7.85 -12.22 16.41
CA ILE A 48 8.88 -12.09 15.36
C ILE A 48 9.35 -10.64 15.14
N PHE A 49 8.65 -9.66 15.72
CA PHE A 49 8.97 -8.24 15.68
C PHE A 49 9.57 -7.72 16.98
N TYR A 50 9.74 -8.59 17.98
CA TYR A 50 10.31 -8.23 19.27
C TYR A 50 11.68 -7.54 19.10
N GLY A 51 11.85 -6.40 19.78
CA GLY A 51 13.08 -5.61 19.73
C GLY A 51 13.34 -4.83 18.43
N MET A 52 12.48 -4.94 17.41
CA MET A 52 12.64 -4.25 16.12
C MET A 52 11.98 -2.86 16.08
N TYR A 53 10.99 -2.61 16.94
CA TYR A 53 10.35 -1.29 17.04
C TYR A 53 11.11 -0.39 18.03
N TYR A 54 11.40 0.84 17.59
CA TYR A 54 11.99 1.89 18.43
C TYR A 54 11.04 3.08 18.48
N GLU A 55 10.46 3.33 19.66
CA GLU A 55 9.50 4.40 19.87
C GLU A 55 10.22 5.74 20.06
N SER A 56 10.78 6.26 18.97
CA SER A 56 11.47 7.55 18.98
C SER A 56 10.53 8.74 18.99
N GLY A 57 9.22 8.59 18.79
CA GLY A 57 8.30 9.70 18.50
C GLY A 57 8.46 10.27 17.08
N TRP A 58 7.48 11.08 16.67
CA TRP A 58 7.39 11.66 15.32
C TRP A 58 6.90 13.11 15.38
N ALA A 59 7.59 13.99 14.67
CA ALA A 59 7.30 15.42 14.57
C ALA A 59 7.10 15.80 13.10
N MET A 60 5.86 16.19 12.76
CA MET A 60 5.52 16.70 11.44
C MET A 60 5.65 18.22 11.40
N SER A 61 6.44 18.72 10.45
CA SER A 61 6.57 20.14 10.17
C SER A 61 6.00 20.46 8.78
N VAL A 62 5.13 21.47 8.71
CA VAL A 62 4.50 21.89 7.47
C VAL A 62 4.73 23.38 7.30
N HIS A 63 5.30 23.81 6.17
CA HIS A 63 5.38 25.22 5.83
C HIS A 63 4.00 25.73 5.38
N SER A 64 3.60 26.94 5.80
CA SER A 64 2.24 27.45 5.59
C SER A 64 2.00 27.87 4.13
N ARG A 65 1.79 26.91 3.23
CA ARG A 65 1.22 27.16 1.89
C ARG A 65 0.65 25.91 1.21
N ALA A 66 -0.34 25.28 1.82
CA ALA A 66 -1.18 24.30 1.13
C ALA A 66 -2.63 24.30 1.65
N ARG A 67 -3.43 25.29 1.22
CA ARG A 67 -4.90 25.38 1.46
C ARG A 67 -5.70 25.61 0.17
N GLY A 68 -5.35 24.96 -0.94
CA GLY A 68 -6.03 25.25 -2.22
C GLY A 68 -5.96 24.17 -3.29
N LEU A 69 -5.77 22.90 -2.91
CA LEU A 69 -5.68 21.80 -3.89
C LEU A 69 -6.90 20.87 -3.93
N LEU A 70 -7.87 21.03 -3.02
CA LEU A 70 -9.05 20.16 -2.93
C LEU A 70 -10.24 20.61 -3.80
N GLU A 71 -10.33 21.89 -4.20
CA GLU A 71 -11.45 22.40 -5.00
C GLU A 71 -11.35 22.02 -6.49
N ARG A 72 -10.13 21.85 -7.02
CA ARG A 72 -9.90 21.55 -8.46
C ARG A 72 -10.24 20.12 -8.87
N ALA A 73 -10.36 19.19 -7.91
CA ALA A 73 -10.72 17.80 -8.20
C ALA A 73 -12.22 17.63 -8.53
N ARG A 74 -13.08 18.56 -8.07
CA ARG A 74 -14.54 18.49 -8.24
C ARG A 74 -15.02 18.95 -9.63
N GLU A 75 -14.28 19.84 -10.29
CA GLU A 75 -14.66 20.41 -11.60
C GLU A 75 -14.39 19.46 -12.78
N THR A 76 -13.40 18.57 -12.67
CA THR A 76 -12.98 17.70 -13.79
C THR A 76 -13.96 16.56 -14.06
N ALA A 77 -14.63 16.03 -13.02
CA ALA A 77 -15.57 14.91 -13.16
C ALA A 77 -16.87 15.29 -13.89
N GLY A 78 -17.28 16.57 -13.83
CA GLY A 78 -18.46 17.08 -14.54
C GLY A 78 -18.26 17.21 -16.05
N ARG A 79 -17.01 17.27 -16.54
CA ARG A 79 -16.68 17.56 -17.95
C ARG A 79 -16.69 16.33 -18.88
N LEU A 80 -16.69 15.11 -18.35
CA LEU A 80 -16.30 13.91 -19.15
C LEU A 80 -17.45 13.07 -19.75
N GLY A 81 -18.72 13.46 -19.58
CA GLY A 81 -19.82 13.17 -20.52
C GLY A 81 -19.91 11.77 -21.16
N CYS A 82 -19.79 10.68 -20.39
CA CYS A 82 -19.77 9.32 -20.94
C CYS A 82 -21.18 8.77 -21.29
N ARG A 83 -21.34 8.18 -22.49
CA ARG A 83 -22.59 7.57 -23.01
C ARG A 83 -22.43 6.06 -23.25
N GLY A 84 -23.52 5.29 -23.11
CA GLY A 84 -23.58 3.90 -23.61
C GLY A 84 -24.21 2.83 -22.71
N VAL A 85 -24.81 3.18 -21.57
CA VAL A 85 -25.43 2.21 -20.65
C VAL A 85 -26.91 2.01 -20.99
N LYS A 86 -27.35 0.76 -21.15
CA LYS A 86 -28.76 0.41 -21.31
C LYS A 86 -29.31 -0.19 -20.01
N TYR A 87 -30.50 0.27 -19.63
CA TYR A 87 -31.22 -0.18 -18.45
C TYR A 87 -31.93 -1.51 -18.72
N ILE A 88 -31.85 -2.45 -17.77
CA ILE A 88 -32.71 -3.62 -17.70
C ILE A 88 -33.57 -3.50 -16.43
N MET A 89 -34.90 -3.67 -16.57
CA MET A 89 -35.85 -3.55 -15.45
C MET A 89 -35.79 -4.76 -14.49
N ALA A 90 -35.97 -4.48 -13.20
CA ALA A 90 -35.86 -5.43 -12.09
C ALA A 90 -36.80 -6.66 -12.17
N LYS A 91 -37.94 -6.56 -12.88
CA LYS A 91 -38.93 -7.66 -12.98
C LYS A 91 -38.42 -8.90 -13.73
N ALA A 92 -37.43 -8.76 -14.61
CA ALA A 92 -36.84 -9.89 -15.35
C ALA A 92 -35.84 -10.73 -14.51
N LYS A 93 -35.35 -10.18 -13.38
CA LYS A 93 -34.30 -10.76 -12.53
C LYS A 93 -34.80 -11.92 -11.66
N ARG A 94 -36.02 -11.81 -11.11
CA ARG A 94 -36.60 -12.80 -10.17
C ARG A 94 -36.84 -14.18 -10.77
N ARG A 95 -36.99 -14.29 -12.10
CA ARG A 95 -37.11 -15.58 -12.79
C ARG A 95 -35.76 -16.27 -13.02
N LYS A 96 -34.64 -15.55 -12.93
CA LYS A 96 -33.32 -16.06 -13.36
C LYS A 96 -32.35 -16.35 -12.20
N TRP A 97 -32.42 -15.61 -11.08
CA TRP A 97 -31.46 -15.75 -9.97
C TRP A 97 -32.13 -15.59 -8.59
N LEU A 98 -32.41 -16.73 -7.93
CA LEU A 98 -33.18 -16.80 -6.67
C LEU A 98 -32.44 -16.27 -5.42
N VAL A 99 -31.11 -16.17 -5.44
CA VAL A 99 -30.27 -15.87 -4.24
C VAL A 99 -30.16 -14.37 -3.92
N LEU A 100 -30.51 -13.46 -4.84
CA LEU A 100 -30.40 -12.01 -4.60
C LEU A 100 -31.66 -11.47 -3.91
N ALA A 101 -31.71 -11.55 -2.58
CA ALA A 101 -32.88 -11.23 -1.75
C ALA A 101 -32.92 -9.78 -1.18
N GLY A 102 -32.17 -8.83 -1.76
CA GLY A 102 -32.16 -7.42 -1.34
C GLY A 102 -33.17 -6.54 -2.09
N ASN A 103 -33.62 -5.44 -1.46
CA ASN A 103 -34.49 -4.45 -2.09
C ASN A 103 -33.63 -3.41 -2.84
N PHE A 104 -33.38 -3.65 -4.14
CA PHE A 104 -32.50 -2.84 -4.98
C PHE A 104 -33.28 -1.75 -5.74
N VAL A 105 -33.88 -0.81 -5.01
CA VAL A 105 -34.59 0.35 -5.58
C VAL A 105 -33.58 1.23 -6.33
N ASP A 106 -33.94 1.67 -7.55
CA ASP A 106 -33.14 2.53 -8.45
C ASP A 106 -31.83 1.95 -9.04
N TRP A 107 -31.67 0.63 -9.06
CA TRP A 107 -30.48 -0.01 -9.64
C TRP A 107 -30.59 -0.24 -11.15
N THR A 108 -29.56 0.22 -11.88
CA THR A 108 -29.38 -0.04 -13.32
C THR A 108 -28.47 -1.23 -13.52
N ASN A 109 -28.93 -2.29 -14.19
CA ASN A 109 -28.16 -3.53 -14.35
C ASN A 109 -27.87 -3.82 -15.83
N LEU A 110 -26.62 -4.17 -16.14
CA LEU A 110 -26.14 -4.58 -17.47
C LEU A 110 -25.86 -6.08 -17.47
N TRP A 111 -26.32 -6.82 -18.50
CA TRP A 111 -26.10 -8.27 -18.63
C TRP A 111 -25.62 -8.62 -20.03
N SER A 112 -24.64 -9.54 -20.12
CA SER A 112 -24.08 -10.06 -21.37
C SER A 112 -23.95 -11.59 -21.28
N MET A 113 -24.43 -12.30 -22.30
CA MET A 113 -24.35 -13.76 -22.41
C MET A 113 -22.94 -14.24 -22.83
N ALA A 114 -22.14 -13.36 -23.44
CA ALA A 114 -20.81 -13.68 -23.93
C ALA A 114 -19.72 -13.54 -22.85
N THR A 115 -20.07 -13.10 -21.64
CA THR A 115 -19.11 -12.88 -20.55
C THR A 115 -18.87 -14.18 -19.79
N GLY A 116 -17.64 -14.68 -19.84
CA GLY A 116 -17.14 -15.82 -19.06
C GLY A 116 -16.11 -15.41 -18.00
N TRP A 117 -15.53 -16.38 -17.31
CA TRP A 117 -14.45 -16.22 -16.33
C TRP A 117 -13.32 -17.18 -16.68
N CYS A 118 -12.08 -16.77 -16.44
CA CYS A 118 -10.91 -17.64 -16.52
C CYS A 118 -10.32 -17.83 -15.11
N THR A 119 -9.70 -18.98 -14.87
CA THR A 119 -8.99 -19.29 -13.62
C THR A 119 -7.50 -19.18 -13.86
N CYS A 120 -6.78 -18.55 -12.93
CA CYS A 120 -5.32 -18.62 -12.86
C CYS A 120 -4.94 -19.90 -12.11
N THR A 121 -4.24 -20.82 -12.77
CA THR A 121 -3.85 -22.13 -12.20
C THR A 121 -2.36 -22.20 -11.81
N GLY A 122 -1.64 -21.09 -11.90
CA GLY A 122 -0.21 -21.07 -11.64
C GLY A 122 0.54 -19.91 -12.28
N VAL A 123 1.86 -20.00 -12.25
CA VAL A 123 2.78 -19.03 -12.85
C VAL A 123 3.90 -19.75 -13.60
N ILE A 124 4.49 -19.06 -14.58
CA ILE A 124 5.67 -19.53 -15.31
C ILE A 124 6.82 -18.59 -14.97
N SER A 125 7.91 -19.12 -14.44
CA SER A 125 9.12 -18.33 -14.16
C SER A 125 9.93 -18.08 -15.43
N ALA A 126 10.86 -17.12 -15.37
CA ALA A 126 11.69 -16.73 -16.52
C ALA A 126 12.51 -17.88 -17.13
N ASN A 127 12.85 -18.91 -16.34
CA ASN A 127 13.56 -20.10 -16.81
C ASN A 127 12.62 -21.18 -17.44
N GLY A 128 11.33 -20.86 -17.61
CA GLY A 128 10.33 -21.77 -18.18
C GLY A 128 9.72 -22.77 -17.21
N THR A 129 10.09 -22.74 -15.92
CA THR A 129 9.49 -23.64 -14.92
C THR A 129 8.04 -23.25 -14.66
N VAL A 130 7.15 -24.24 -14.68
CA VAL A 130 5.72 -24.06 -14.39
C VAL A 130 5.46 -24.39 -12.93
N HIS A 131 4.85 -23.46 -12.20
CA HIS A 131 4.42 -23.65 -10.83
C HIS A 131 2.90 -23.60 -10.76
N GLN A 132 2.24 -24.74 -10.55
CA GLN A 132 0.79 -24.80 -10.40
C GLN A 132 0.35 -24.55 -8.95
N ALA A 133 -0.78 -23.86 -8.81
CA ALA A 133 -1.42 -23.59 -7.52
C ALA A 133 -2.91 -23.24 -7.73
N ASP A 134 -3.73 -23.55 -6.73
CA ASP A 134 -5.16 -23.17 -6.73
C ASP A 134 -5.36 -21.66 -6.52
N ILE A 135 -4.41 -21.01 -5.83
CA ILE A 135 -4.43 -19.57 -5.54
C ILE A 135 -3.04 -19.01 -5.83
N VAL A 136 -3.00 -17.93 -6.61
CA VAL A 136 -1.79 -17.17 -6.91
C VAL A 136 -1.91 -15.78 -6.30
N ILE A 137 -0.98 -15.42 -5.41
CA ILE A 137 -0.89 -14.08 -4.81
C ILE A 137 0.22 -13.32 -5.52
N LEU A 138 -0.11 -12.18 -6.13
CA LEU A 138 0.84 -11.27 -6.77
C LEU A 138 1.23 -10.14 -5.82
N ALA A 139 2.37 -10.28 -5.14
CA ALA A 139 2.92 -9.31 -4.19
C ALA A 139 4.28 -8.76 -4.65
N SER A 140 4.38 -8.31 -5.90
CA SER A 140 5.63 -7.94 -6.59
C SER A 140 6.03 -6.46 -6.48
N GLY A 141 5.39 -5.70 -5.59
CA GLY A 141 5.69 -4.28 -5.36
C GLY A 141 5.61 -3.44 -6.64
N CYS A 142 6.61 -2.58 -6.88
CA CYS A 142 6.69 -1.71 -8.05
C CYS A 142 6.80 -2.47 -9.39
N ASN A 143 7.16 -3.77 -9.38
CA ASN A 143 7.26 -4.59 -10.59
C ASN A 143 5.90 -5.16 -11.04
N THR A 144 4.81 -4.95 -10.29
CA THR A 144 3.50 -5.56 -10.60
C THR A 144 3.02 -5.25 -12.01
N ALA A 145 3.11 -3.98 -12.44
CA ALA A 145 2.74 -3.56 -13.80
C ALA A 145 3.65 -4.12 -14.91
N THR A 146 4.79 -4.72 -14.56
CA THR A 146 5.67 -5.42 -15.52
C THR A 146 5.29 -6.88 -15.71
N ILE A 147 4.48 -7.44 -14.81
CA ILE A 147 4.08 -8.85 -14.78
C ILE A 147 2.66 -9.02 -15.33
N VAL A 148 1.77 -8.06 -15.05
CA VAL A 148 0.38 -8.07 -15.50
C VAL A 148 -0.03 -6.69 -16.03
N GLU A 149 -1.03 -6.67 -16.92
CA GLU A 149 -1.66 -5.42 -17.36
C GLU A 149 -2.42 -4.78 -16.19
N ALA A 150 -1.79 -3.79 -15.55
CA ALA A 150 -2.30 -3.08 -14.38
C ALA A 150 -2.94 -1.71 -14.71
N LYS A 151 -3.01 -1.33 -16.01
CA LYS A 151 -3.54 -0.05 -16.48
C LYS A 151 -2.94 1.13 -15.69
N GLU A 152 -3.79 2.06 -15.25
CA GLU A 152 -3.43 3.24 -14.47
C GLU A 152 -3.50 3.00 -12.95
N GLU A 153 -3.81 1.77 -12.50
CA GLU A 153 -3.99 1.48 -11.07
C GLU A 153 -2.64 1.38 -10.32
N VAL A 154 -1.56 1.06 -11.04
CA VAL A 154 -0.22 0.93 -10.47
C VAL A 154 0.77 1.78 -11.28
N VAL A 155 1.32 2.81 -10.62
CA VAL A 155 2.41 3.63 -11.18
C VAL A 155 3.66 3.41 -10.33
N ALA A 156 4.71 2.87 -10.95
CA ALA A 156 5.99 2.71 -10.28
C ALA A 156 6.64 4.08 -10.04
N GLN A 157 6.92 4.38 -8.77
CA GLN A 157 7.61 5.60 -8.35
C GLN A 157 8.85 5.24 -7.53
N ALA A 158 9.89 6.07 -7.64
CA ALA A 158 11.13 5.92 -6.89
C ALA A 158 11.31 7.12 -5.95
N MET A 159 11.76 6.84 -4.74
CA MET A 159 12.18 7.84 -3.76
C MET A 159 13.68 7.67 -3.49
N VAL A 160 14.35 8.75 -3.12
CA VAL A 160 15.80 8.77 -2.88
C VAL A 160 16.06 8.85 -1.39
N ILE A 161 17.03 8.06 -0.92
CA ILE A 161 17.49 8.05 0.48
C ILE A 161 19.00 8.30 0.48
N CYS A 162 19.48 9.00 1.51
CA CYS A 162 20.91 9.24 1.74
C CYS A 162 21.23 8.91 3.21
N VAL A 163 22.38 8.29 3.46
CA VAL A 163 22.88 7.99 4.80
C VAL A 163 24.14 8.82 5.04
N ILE A 164 24.12 9.63 6.10
CA ILE A 164 25.27 10.43 6.52
C ILE A 164 25.86 9.79 7.77
N LYS A 165 27.12 9.38 7.70
CA LYS A 165 27.83 8.86 8.87
C LYS A 165 28.20 10.01 9.80
N LEU A 166 27.78 9.93 11.07
CA LEU A 166 28.17 10.87 12.09
C LEU A 166 29.50 10.47 12.75
N GLU A 167 30.27 11.47 13.16
CA GLU A 167 31.42 11.29 14.03
C GLU A 167 30.97 10.84 15.44
N PRO A 168 31.75 10.02 16.16
CA PRO A 168 31.37 9.49 17.47
C PRO A 168 30.87 10.53 18.47
N HIS A 169 31.53 11.70 18.52
CA HIS A 169 31.17 12.79 19.44
C HIS A 169 29.83 13.49 19.11
N ASN A 170 29.28 13.26 17.92
CA ASN A 170 27.97 13.78 17.52
C ASN A 170 26.86 12.73 17.64
N ILE A 171 27.18 11.44 17.82
CA ILE A 171 26.18 10.37 17.93
C ILE A 171 25.27 10.62 19.15
N GLU A 172 25.87 10.94 20.30
CA GLU A 172 25.12 11.13 21.56
C GLU A 172 24.06 12.24 21.45
N LYS A 173 24.37 13.31 20.70
CA LYS A 173 23.45 14.44 20.51
C LYS A 173 22.18 14.06 19.74
N HIS A 174 22.21 12.97 18.99
CA HIS A 174 21.11 12.55 18.12
C HIS A 174 20.40 11.30 18.63
N LYS A 175 20.82 10.74 19.78
CA LYS A 175 20.33 9.47 20.35
C LYS A 175 18.81 9.33 20.41
N ASP A 176 18.17 10.42 20.83
CA ASP A 176 16.74 10.45 21.12
C ASP A 176 15.99 11.41 20.19
N ILE A 177 16.56 11.71 19.02
CA ILE A 177 15.89 12.59 18.06
C ILE A 177 14.60 11.92 17.57
N HIS A 178 13.49 12.65 17.68
CA HIS A 178 12.23 12.26 17.04
C HIS A 178 12.42 12.20 15.52
N ILE A 179 11.59 11.40 14.84
CA ILE A 179 11.54 11.44 13.37
C ILE A 179 11.06 12.82 12.96
N ILE A 180 11.84 13.54 12.15
CA ILE A 180 11.48 14.87 11.63
C ILE A 180 10.98 14.69 10.21
N ASP A 181 9.71 15.03 9.98
CA ASP A 181 9.05 14.91 8.68
C ASP A 181 8.62 16.29 8.18
N GLY A 182 9.39 16.83 7.23
CA GLY A 182 9.04 18.03 6.49
C GLY A 182 8.35 17.64 5.19
N LEU A 183 7.01 17.73 5.13
CA LEU A 183 6.20 17.27 3.98
C LEU A 183 6.70 17.76 2.61
N GLU A 184 7.36 18.92 2.55
CA GLU A 184 7.88 19.54 1.33
C GLU A 184 9.41 19.41 1.16
N GLN A 185 10.13 19.00 2.21
CA GLN A 185 11.59 19.10 2.30
C GLN A 185 12.28 17.73 2.52
N GLY A 186 11.50 16.71 2.90
CA GLY A 186 11.98 15.37 3.18
C GLY A 186 11.89 15.01 4.66
N MET A 187 12.32 13.79 4.96
CA MET A 187 12.23 13.19 6.30
C MET A 187 13.61 12.70 6.73
N CYS A 188 13.94 12.87 8.02
CA CYS A 188 15.18 12.37 8.60
C CYS A 188 14.98 11.83 10.01
N ASN A 189 15.85 10.90 10.39
CA ASN A 189 15.96 10.36 11.74
C ASN A 189 17.33 9.73 11.96
N ALA A 190 17.68 9.46 13.22
CA ALA A 190 18.90 8.74 13.54
C ALA A 190 18.70 7.22 13.40
N VAL A 191 19.75 6.52 12.95
CA VAL A 191 19.80 5.06 12.82
C VAL A 191 20.98 4.56 13.62
N TYR A 192 20.73 3.55 14.46
CA TYR A 192 21.76 2.86 15.22
C TYR A 192 21.99 1.46 14.65
N PRO A 193 23.24 0.98 14.58
CA PRO A 193 23.53 -0.40 14.25
C PRO A 193 22.77 -1.32 15.22
N GLN A 194 22.11 -2.36 14.71
CA GLN A 194 21.35 -3.32 15.53
C GLN A 194 22.23 -4.06 16.56
N SER A 195 23.56 -4.00 16.44
CA SER A 195 24.54 -4.57 17.40
C SER A 195 24.88 -3.65 18.58
N ALA A 196 24.17 -2.53 18.76
CA ALA A 196 24.39 -1.57 19.85
C ALA A 196 23.29 -1.59 20.93
N LYS A 197 22.54 -2.69 21.05
CA LYS A 197 21.67 -2.98 22.20
C LYS A 197 22.37 -3.94 23.16
#